data_AF-A0A7V4QCM5-F1
#
_entry.id   AF-A0A7V4QCM5-F1
#
_cell.length_a   1.000
_cell.length_b   1.000
_cell.length_c   1.000
_cell.angle_alpha   90.00
_cell.angle_beta   90.00
_cell.angle_gamma   90.00
#
_symmetry.space_group_name_H-M   'P 1'
#
loop_
_entity.id
_entity.type
_entity.pdbx_description
1 polymer ?
#
loop_
_entity_poly.entity_id
_entity_poly.type
_entity_poly.pdbx_seq_one_letter_code
_entity_poly.pdbx_strand_id
1 'polypeptide(L)' 'YLQNLLSDEELRAKLSEEEIRNCFCFDYYTKNIEKIFVRVFGRE' A
#
# COMPACT_ATOMS: atom_id res chain seq x y z
N TYR A 1 0.86 -14.81 4.18
CA TYR A 1 1.07 -14.30 2.80
C TYR A 1 2.36 -13.49 2.69
N LEU A 2 2.51 -12.34 3.37
CA LEU A 2 3.74 -11.52 3.28
C LEU A 2 5.04 -12.31 3.50
N GLN A 3 5.13 -13.11 4.57
CA GLN A 3 6.34 -13.88 4.86
C GLN A 3 6.70 -14.89 3.75
N ASN A 4 5.71 -15.46 3.06
CA ASN A 4 5.97 -16.37 1.93
C ASN A 4 6.58 -15.61 0.74
N LEU A 5 6.17 -14.36 0.51
CA LEU A 5 6.68 -13.52 -0.57
C LEU A 5 8.10 -12.99 -0.26
N LEU A 6 8.40 -12.73 1.02
CA LEU A 6 9.74 -12.31 1.43
C LEU A 6 10.77 -13.44 1.33
N SER A 7 10.33 -14.69 1.47
CA SER A 7 11.15 -15.89 1.31
C SER A 7 11.24 -16.40 -0.13
N ASP A 8 10.55 -15.76 -1.08
CA ASP A 8 10.57 -16.14 -2.49
C ASP A 8 11.73 -15.42 -3.21
N GLU A 9 12.77 -16.17 -3.55
CA GLU A 9 13.98 -15.64 -4.18
C GLU A 9 13.72 -15.14 -5.62
N GLU A 10 12.81 -15.77 -6.36
CA GLU A 10 12.47 -15.33 -7.72
C GLU A 10 11.73 -13.99 -7.69
N LEU A 11 10.84 -13.83 -6.71
CA LEU A 11 10.14 -12.57 -6.49
C LEU A 11 11.09 -11.47 -5.97
N ARG A 12 11.98 -11.79 -5.02
CA ARG A 12 12.96 -10.85 -4.46
C ARG A 12 14.02 -10.41 -5.47
N ALA A 13 14.22 -11.16 -6.55
CA ALA A 13 15.04 -10.74 -7.68
C ALA A 13 14.36 -9.65 -8.54
N LYS A 14 13.03 -9.52 -8.48
CA LYS A 14 12.24 -8.57 -9.28
C LYS A 14 11.74 -7.37 -8.47
N LEU A 15 11.53 -7.55 -7.17
CA LEU A 15 11.02 -6.52 -6.25
C LEU A 15 11.86 -6.49 -4.98
N SER A 16 12.18 -5.27 -4.54
CA SER A 16 12.77 -5.04 -3.23
C SER A 16 11.78 -5.41 -2.12
N GLU A 17 12.31 -5.68 -0.93
CA GLU A 17 11.49 -5.96 0.25
C GLU A 17 10.57 -4.77 0.60
N GLU A 18 11.05 -3.54 0.41
CA GLU A 18 10.25 -2.34 0.64
C GLU A 18 9.05 -2.28 -0.32
N GLU A 19 9.25 -2.54 -1.60
CA GLU A 19 8.16 -2.60 -2.59
C GLU A 19 7.15 -3.70 -2.24
N ILE A 20 7.63 -4.89 -1.85
CA ILE A 20 6.75 -6.00 -1.42
C ILE A 20 5.95 -5.58 -0.20
N ARG A 21 6.56 -4.92 0.80
CA ARG A 21 5.86 -4.44 2.00
C ARG A 21 4.86 -3.32 1.68
N ASN A 22 5.19 -2.42 0.77
CA ASN A 22 4.31 -1.32 0.35
C ASN A 22 3.03 -1.82 -0.32
N CYS A 23 3.07 -2.98 -1.01
CA CYS A 23 1.85 -3.64 -1.52
C CYS A 23 0.86 -4.04 -0.41
N PHE A 24 1.30 -4.16 0.84
CA PHE A 24 0.45 -4.48 1.99
C PHE A 24 0.12 -3.24 2.85
N CYS A 25 0.58 -2.05 2.45
CA CYS A 25 0.30 -0.83 3.20
C CYS A 25 -1.17 -0.40 3.00
N PHE A 26 -1.88 -0.17 4.11
CA PHE A 26 -3.28 0.26 4.08
C PHE A 26 -3.46 1.68 3.53
N ASP A 27 -2.41 2.50 3.60
CA ASP A 27 -2.43 3.90 3.17
C ASP A 27 -2.85 4.06 1.71
N TYR A 28 -2.56 3.06 0.86
CA TYR A 28 -2.99 3.07 -0.54
C TYR A 28 -4.52 3.12 -0.68
N TYR A 29 -5.24 2.43 0.21
CA TYR A 29 -6.71 2.38 0.19
C TYR A 29 -7.33 3.64 0.81
N THR A 30 -6.63 4.30 1.74
CA THR A 30 -7.13 5.48 2.45
C THR A 30 -6.67 6.81 1.82
N LYS A 31 -5.79 6.78 0.81
CA LYS A 31 -5.16 7.97 0.18
C LYS A 31 -6.09 9.07 -0.31
N ASN A 32 -7.37 8.76 -0.55
CA ASN A 32 -8.36 9.72 -1.06
C ASN A 32 -9.47 10.05 -0.05
N ILE A 33 -9.41 9.52 1.17
CA ILE A 33 -10.44 9.76 2.19
C ILE A 33 -10.62 11.27 2.40
N GLU A 34 -9.53 12.01 2.58
CA GLU A 34 -9.61 13.46 2.77
C GLU A 34 -10.30 14.18 1.61
N LYS A 35 -9.97 13.82 0.36
CA LYS A 35 -10.62 14.42 -0.82
C LYS A 35 -12.12 14.14 -0.86
N ILE A 36 -12.53 12.94 -0.43
CA ILE A 36 -13.95 12.59 -0.32
C ILE A 36 -14.62 13.42 0.77
N PHE A 37 -13.96 13.59 1.92
CA PHE A 37 -14.48 14.41 3.02
C PHE A 37 -14.63 15.88 2.61
N VAL A 38 -13.64 16.46 1.94
CA VAL A 38 -13.72 17.82 1.37
C VAL A 38 -14.89 17.93 0.38
N ARG A 39 -15.03 16.96 -0.53
CA ARG A 39 -16.10 16.98 -1.55
C ARG A 39 -17.50 16.88 -0.93
N VAL A 40 -17.69 16.02 0.07
CA VAL A 40 -19.02 15.70 0.61
C VAL A 40 -19.43 16.66 1.73
N PHE A 41 -18.47 17.09 2.56
CA PHE A 41 -18.75 17.85 3.77
C PHE A 41 -18.17 19.27 3.77
N GLY A 42 -17.39 19.66 2.75
CA GLY A 42 -16.88 21.02 2.60
C GLY A 42 -15.97 21.50 3.74
N ARG A 43 -15.25 20.59 4.40
CA ARG A 43 -14.43 20.92 5.59
C ARG A 43 -13.04 21.46 5.22
N GLU A 44 -12.64 22.51 5.95
CA GLU A 44 -11.29 23.06 6.10
C GLU A 44 -10.44 22.24 7.08
#